data_AF-A0A2D8YVP6-F1
#
_entry.id   AF-A0A2D8YVP6-F1
#
_cell.length_a   1.000
_cell.length_b   1.000
_cell.length_c   1.000
_cell.angle_alpha   90.00
_cell.angle_beta   90.00
_cell.angle_gamma   90.00
#
_symmetry.space_group_name_H-M   'P 1'
#
loop_
_entity.id
_entity.type
_entity.pdbx_description
1 polymer ?
#
loop_
_entity_poly.entity_id
_entity_poly.type
_entity_poly.pdbx_seq_one_letter_code
_entity_poly.pdbx_strand_id
1 'polypeptide(L)'
;MFLPALVRPAPAAMRGFLWCLTQGRRPVPPPLPGRVSLPAGRLPREYWEQVGFRRFGKTALRIDMVERIAARAWDLAKAGGKAGFEISPDLLSLAGCGAAEMAQILRGLGFKGREVEGALRFRPAARRTATNTPTRGKAKGRAKANTPAPPAAPKVDPHSPFAKLKDLVLS
;
A
#
# COMPACT_ATOMS: atom_id res chain seq x y z
N MET A 1 3.94 12.30 5.59
CA MET A 1 4.24 13.40 4.64
C MET A 1 3.92 12.92 3.22
N PHE A 2 3.21 13.71 2.41
CA PHE A 2 2.97 13.44 0.98
C PHE A 2 3.89 14.33 0.14
N LEU A 3 4.61 13.73 -0.82
CA LEU A 3 5.59 14.41 -1.70
C LEU A 3 5.16 14.24 -3.16
N PRO A 4 4.37 15.17 -3.74
CA PRO A 4 3.81 15.03 -5.09
C PRO A 4 4.85 14.81 -6.19
N ALA A 5 6.03 15.43 -6.05
CA ALA A 5 7.13 15.28 -7.00
C ALA A 5 7.58 13.81 -7.17
N LEU A 6 7.43 12.99 -6.12
CA LEU A 6 7.78 11.58 -6.12
C LEU A 6 6.75 10.70 -6.88
N VAL A 7 5.56 11.21 -7.18
CA VAL A 7 4.55 10.44 -7.93
C VAL A 7 4.83 10.45 -9.44
N ARG A 8 5.71 11.33 -9.92
CA ARG A 8 6.07 11.39 -11.35
C ARG A 8 6.76 10.10 -11.83
N PRO A 9 6.66 9.74 -13.12
CA PRO A 9 7.17 8.47 -13.63
C PRO A 9 8.66 8.22 -13.38
N ALA A 10 9.53 9.19 -13.66
CA ALA A 10 10.98 9.02 -13.49
C ALA A 10 11.38 8.82 -12.00
N PRO A 11 10.91 9.63 -11.04
CA PRO A 11 11.12 9.37 -9.61
C PRO A 11 10.55 8.03 -9.14
N ALA A 12 9.36 7.63 -9.61
CA ALA A 12 8.77 6.34 -9.25
C ALA A 12 9.60 5.16 -9.77
N ALA A 13 10.10 5.26 -11.01
CA ALA A 13 11.00 4.28 -11.60
C ALA A 13 12.31 4.16 -10.81
N MET A 14 12.93 5.29 -10.46
CA MET A 14 14.16 5.31 -9.65
C MET A 14 13.95 4.67 -8.27
N ARG A 15 12.81 4.93 -7.61
CA ARG A 15 12.48 4.26 -6.34
C ARG A 15 12.36 2.75 -6.50
N GLY A 16 11.65 2.30 -7.54
CA GLY A 16 11.53 0.87 -7.83
C GLY A 16 12.89 0.21 -8.09
N PHE A 17 13.77 0.90 -8.81
CA PHE A 17 15.14 0.45 -9.09
C PHE A 17 15.97 0.34 -7.81
N LEU A 18 16.05 1.42 -7.02
CA LEU A 18 16.80 1.44 -5.76
C LEU A 18 16.28 0.39 -4.78
N TRP A 19 14.96 0.23 -4.68
CA TRP A 19 14.37 -0.82 -3.87
C TRP A 19 14.83 -2.22 -4.31
N CYS A 20 14.89 -2.51 -5.61
CA CYS A 20 15.40 -3.80 -6.09
C CYS A 20 16.85 -4.03 -5.63
N LEU A 21 17.72 -3.01 -5.72
CA LEU A 21 19.10 -3.08 -5.25
C LEU A 21 19.18 -3.37 -3.75
N THR A 22 18.38 -2.68 -2.93
CA THR A 22 18.36 -2.91 -1.47
C THR A 22 17.89 -4.32 -1.09
N GLN A 23 17.10 -4.96 -1.95
CA GLN A 23 16.56 -6.30 -1.74
C GLN A 23 17.42 -7.40 -2.40
N GLY A 24 18.57 -7.05 -3.00
CA GLY A 24 19.40 -7.99 -3.77
C GLY A 24 18.67 -8.59 -4.98
N ARG A 25 17.67 -7.89 -5.52
CA ARG A 25 16.84 -8.34 -6.64
C ARG A 25 17.34 -7.74 -7.94
N ARG A 26 17.17 -8.49 -9.03
CA ARG A 26 17.37 -7.94 -10.38
C ARG A 26 16.42 -6.76 -10.61
N PRO A 27 16.90 -5.63 -11.17
CA PRO A 27 16.05 -4.51 -11.52
C PRO A 27 14.87 -4.93 -12.39
N VAL A 28 13.68 -4.44 -12.02
CA VAL A 28 12.43 -4.68 -12.73
C VAL A 28 12.10 -3.43 -13.54
N PRO A 29 11.69 -3.55 -14.82
CA PRO A 29 11.28 -2.40 -15.61
C PRO A 29 10.08 -1.70 -14.95
N PRO A 30 10.09 -0.36 -14.87
CA PRO A 30 8.99 0.37 -14.26
C PRO A 30 7.69 0.24 -15.09
N PRO A 31 6.53 0.43 -14.46
CA PRO A 31 5.26 0.61 -15.16
C PRO A 31 5.35 1.66 -16.28
N LEU A 32 4.76 1.35 -17.44
CA LEU A 32 4.64 2.32 -18.53
C LEU A 32 3.77 3.51 -18.12
N PRO A 33 4.10 4.74 -18.55
CA PRO A 33 3.31 5.92 -18.26
C PRO A 33 1.89 5.78 -18.83
N GLY A 34 0.90 6.36 -18.14
CA GLY A 34 -0.51 6.33 -18.56
C GLY A 34 -1.26 5.03 -18.24
N ARG A 35 -0.56 3.92 -17.94
CA ARG A 35 -1.23 2.66 -17.60
C ARG A 35 -1.73 2.67 -16.15
N VAL A 36 -3.01 2.33 -15.95
CA VAL A 36 -3.65 2.29 -14.63
C VAL A 36 -3.59 0.93 -13.96
N SER A 37 -3.72 -0.15 -14.74
CA SER A 37 -3.73 -1.53 -14.28
C SER A 37 -2.64 -2.36 -14.97
N LEU A 38 -2.04 -3.27 -14.23
CA LEU A 38 -0.94 -4.14 -14.67
C LEU A 38 -1.08 -5.54 -14.10
N PRO A 39 -0.61 -6.58 -14.80
CA PRO A 39 -0.43 -7.88 -14.16
C PRO A 39 0.65 -7.78 -13.08
N ALA A 40 0.31 -8.14 -11.84
CA ALA A 40 1.22 -8.03 -10.70
C ALA A 40 2.36 -9.06 -10.70
N GLY A 41 2.19 -10.16 -11.44
CA GLY A 41 3.16 -11.25 -11.52
C GLY A 41 3.59 -11.78 -10.15
N ARG A 42 4.88 -12.06 -10.01
CA ARG A 42 5.51 -12.58 -8.78
C ARG A 42 6.11 -11.49 -7.89
N LEU A 43 5.93 -10.21 -8.24
CA LEU A 43 6.53 -9.11 -7.50
C LEU A 43 5.81 -8.87 -6.18
N PRO A 44 6.53 -8.70 -5.07
CA PRO A 44 5.92 -8.56 -3.75
C PRO A 44 5.20 -7.21 -3.63
N ARG A 45 4.37 -7.05 -2.59
CA ARG A 45 3.51 -5.86 -2.41
C ARG A 45 4.34 -4.58 -2.32
N GLU A 46 5.45 -4.66 -1.61
CA GLU A 46 6.35 -3.59 -1.26
C GLU A 46 6.94 -2.94 -2.52
N TYR A 47 7.23 -3.73 -3.56
CA TYR A 47 7.68 -3.21 -4.86
C TYR A 47 6.61 -2.30 -5.47
N TRP A 48 5.35 -2.75 -5.50
CA TRP A 48 4.26 -1.98 -6.09
C TRP A 48 4.07 -0.65 -5.37
N GLU A 49 4.19 -0.65 -4.04
CA GLU A 49 4.12 0.56 -3.24
C GLU A 49 5.24 1.56 -3.58
N GLN A 50 6.45 1.07 -3.89
CA GLN A 50 7.54 1.95 -4.32
C GLN A 50 7.22 2.69 -5.62
N VAL A 51 6.55 2.01 -6.56
CA VAL A 51 6.22 2.58 -7.88
C VAL A 51 4.85 3.26 -7.93
N GLY A 52 4.15 3.40 -6.79
CA GLY A 52 2.86 4.10 -6.70
C GLY A 52 1.65 3.26 -7.11
N PHE A 53 1.77 1.94 -7.01
CA PHE A 53 0.72 0.97 -7.30
C PHE A 53 0.37 0.15 -6.05
N ARG A 54 -0.81 -0.45 -6.06
CA ARG A 54 -1.25 -1.39 -5.03
C ARG A 54 -1.63 -2.72 -5.67
N ARG A 55 -1.15 -3.80 -5.07
CA ARG A 55 -1.43 -5.18 -5.51
C ARG A 55 -2.79 -5.67 -4.98
N PHE A 56 -3.64 -6.15 -5.89
CA PHE A 56 -4.91 -6.83 -5.71
C PHE A 56 -4.87 -8.21 -6.39
N GLY A 57 -4.44 -9.23 -5.64
CA GLY A 57 -4.30 -10.59 -6.18
C GLY A 57 -3.28 -10.68 -7.31
N LYS A 58 -3.77 -10.87 -8.55
CA LYS A 58 -2.96 -10.96 -9.79
C LYS A 58 -2.81 -9.62 -10.52
N THR A 59 -3.49 -8.57 -10.06
CA THR A 59 -3.50 -7.25 -10.71
C THR A 59 -2.87 -6.21 -9.78
N ALA A 60 -2.14 -5.25 -10.33
CA ALA A 60 -1.65 -4.08 -9.63
C ALA A 60 -2.32 -2.84 -10.23
N LEU A 61 -2.79 -1.94 -9.37
CA LEU A 61 -3.57 -0.77 -9.76
C LEU A 61 -2.93 0.50 -9.19
N ARG A 62 -2.87 1.57 -9.98
CA ARG A 62 -2.34 2.86 -9.53
C ARG A 62 -3.07 3.38 -8.31
N ILE A 63 -2.33 3.89 -7.32
CA ILE A 63 -2.92 4.31 -6.05
C ILE A 63 -3.97 5.41 -6.22
N ASP A 64 -3.77 6.35 -7.15
CA ASP A 64 -4.75 7.41 -7.43
C ASP A 64 -6.07 6.86 -7.99
N MET A 65 -6.01 5.81 -8.81
CA MET A 65 -7.20 5.14 -9.34
C MET A 65 -7.87 4.25 -8.28
N VAL A 66 -7.07 3.63 -7.40
CA VAL A 66 -7.60 2.86 -6.25
C VAL A 66 -8.50 3.74 -5.39
N GLU A 67 -8.05 4.95 -5.05
CA GLU A 67 -8.83 5.89 -4.22
C GLU A 67 -10.12 6.31 -4.92
N ARG A 68 -10.07 6.60 -6.23
CA ARG A 68 -11.25 6.95 -7.03
C ARG A 68 -12.26 5.80 -7.10
N ILE A 69 -11.79 4.59 -7.36
CA ILE A 69 -12.62 3.38 -7.40
C ILE A 69 -13.24 3.11 -6.02
N ALA A 70 -12.46 3.27 -4.95
CA ALA A 70 -12.97 3.11 -3.59
C ALA A 70 -14.10 4.12 -3.30
N ALA A 71 -13.91 5.39 -3.64
CA ALA A 71 -14.94 6.42 -3.48
C ALA A 71 -16.23 6.06 -4.25
N ARG A 72 -16.10 5.71 -5.54
CA ARG A 72 -17.25 5.29 -6.37
C ARG A 72 -17.95 4.05 -5.84
N ALA A 73 -17.18 3.03 -5.43
CA ALA A 73 -17.74 1.81 -4.84
C ALA A 73 -18.49 2.08 -3.53
N TRP A 74 -18.00 3.03 -2.72
CA TRP A 74 -18.70 3.49 -1.52
C TRP A 74 -20.01 4.19 -1.83
N ASP A 75 -20.05 5.06 -2.84
CA ASP A 75 -21.27 5.74 -3.27
C ASP A 75 -22.31 4.74 -3.78
N LEU A 76 -21.89 3.78 -4.62
CA LEU A 76 -22.74 2.70 -5.11
C LEU A 76 -23.25 1.81 -3.98
N ALA A 77 -22.41 1.50 -3.00
CA ALA A 77 -22.82 0.73 -1.83
C ALA A 77 -23.85 1.44 -0.96
N LYS A 78 -23.74 2.77 -0.81
CA LYS A 78 -24.74 3.58 -0.11
C LYS A 78 -26.07 3.56 -0.86
N ALA A 79 -26.05 3.78 -2.17
CA ALA A 79 -27.24 3.75 -3.02
C ALA A 79 -27.93 2.37 -3.03
N GLY A 80 -27.15 1.29 -3.10
CA GLY A 80 -27.65 -0.09 -3.11
C GLY A 80 -28.10 -0.64 -1.75
N GLY A 81 -27.84 0.06 -0.65
CA GLY A 81 -28.31 -0.26 0.70
C GLY A 81 -28.09 -1.73 1.11
N LYS A 82 -29.20 -2.45 1.36
CA LYS A 82 -29.18 -3.87 1.77
C LYS A 82 -28.95 -4.85 0.62
N ALA A 83 -29.28 -4.48 -0.60
CA ALA A 83 -29.06 -5.31 -1.77
C ALA A 83 -27.58 -5.30 -2.20
N GLY A 84 -26.88 -4.20 -1.94
CA GLY A 84 -25.54 -3.96 -2.47
C GLY A 84 -25.58 -3.44 -3.91
N PHE A 85 -24.44 -3.47 -4.58
CA PHE A 85 -24.31 -2.95 -5.94
C PHE A 85 -23.62 -3.97 -6.85
N GLU A 86 -23.93 -3.90 -8.13
CA GLU A 86 -23.27 -4.71 -9.16
C GLU A 86 -22.07 -3.95 -9.73
N ILE A 87 -21.13 -4.66 -10.36
CA ILE A 87 -19.98 -4.02 -11.00
C ILE A 87 -20.49 -3.18 -12.18
N SER A 88 -20.41 -1.85 -12.05
CA SER A 88 -20.84 -0.94 -13.10
C SER A 88 -19.78 -0.83 -14.22
N PRO A 89 -20.19 -0.52 -15.47
CA PRO A 89 -19.25 -0.24 -16.56
C PRO A 89 -18.27 0.91 -16.26
N ASP A 90 -18.70 1.89 -15.46
CA ASP A 90 -17.84 3.00 -15.00
C ASP A 90 -16.64 2.49 -14.16
N LEU A 91 -16.87 1.54 -13.25
CA LEU A 91 -15.78 0.94 -12.47
C LEU A 91 -14.79 0.21 -13.37
N LEU A 92 -15.28 -0.54 -14.37
CA LEU A 92 -14.44 -1.26 -15.32
C LEU A 92 -13.59 -0.30 -16.15
N SER A 93 -14.17 0.81 -16.61
CA SER A 93 -13.49 1.86 -17.36
C SER A 93 -12.39 2.53 -16.52
N LEU A 94 -12.69 2.89 -15.27
CA LEU A 94 -11.72 3.49 -14.35
C LEU A 94 -10.51 2.58 -14.07
N ALA A 95 -10.75 1.27 -13.93
CA ALA A 95 -9.67 0.32 -13.67
C ALA A 95 -8.99 -0.19 -14.94
N GLY A 96 -9.60 -0.03 -16.12
CA GLY A 96 -9.14 -0.64 -17.36
C GLY A 96 -8.96 -2.16 -17.23
N CYS A 97 -9.93 -2.85 -16.61
CA CYS A 97 -9.83 -4.27 -16.28
C CYS A 97 -11.15 -5.01 -16.51
N GLY A 98 -11.10 -6.34 -16.55
CA GLY A 98 -12.30 -7.17 -16.69
C GLY A 98 -13.12 -7.29 -15.40
N ALA A 99 -14.36 -7.80 -15.49
CA ALA A 99 -15.24 -8.00 -14.33
C ALA A 99 -14.63 -8.92 -13.26
N ALA A 100 -13.93 -9.98 -13.67
CA ALA A 100 -13.25 -10.89 -12.74
C ALA A 100 -12.13 -10.20 -11.94
N GLU A 101 -11.38 -9.30 -12.56
CA GLU A 101 -10.32 -8.52 -11.92
C GLU A 101 -10.91 -7.45 -11.01
N MET A 102 -11.96 -6.77 -11.47
CA MET A 102 -12.70 -5.79 -10.66
C MET A 102 -13.27 -6.44 -9.40
N ALA A 103 -13.81 -7.65 -9.50
CA ALA A 103 -14.27 -8.40 -8.34
C ALA A 103 -13.14 -8.65 -7.32
N GLN A 104 -11.91 -8.90 -7.76
CA GLN A 104 -10.75 -9.05 -6.86
C GLN A 104 -10.32 -7.70 -6.25
N ILE A 105 -10.39 -6.62 -7.03
CA ILE A 105 -10.09 -5.27 -6.54
C ILE A 105 -11.08 -4.89 -5.45
N LEU A 106 -12.39 -5.05 -5.68
CA LEU A 106 -13.44 -4.78 -4.70
C LEU A 106 -13.26 -5.62 -3.42
N ARG A 107 -12.91 -6.91 -3.56
CA ARG A 107 -12.55 -7.75 -2.39
C ARG A 107 -11.36 -7.20 -1.61
N GLY A 108 -10.29 -6.80 -2.29
CA GLY A 108 -9.11 -6.22 -1.64
C GLY A 108 -9.36 -4.83 -1.05
N LEU A 109 -10.38 -4.11 -1.51
CA LEU A 109 -10.88 -2.87 -0.91
C LEU A 109 -11.78 -3.10 0.30
N GLY A 110 -12.11 -4.34 0.62
CA GLY A 110 -12.94 -4.70 1.77
C GLY A 110 -14.42 -4.84 1.45
N PHE A 111 -14.81 -5.01 0.19
CA PHE A 111 -16.17 -5.38 -0.18
C PHE A 111 -16.32 -6.91 -0.22
N LYS A 112 -17.48 -7.41 0.19
CA LYS A 112 -17.87 -8.82 0.06
C LYS A 112 -18.82 -8.96 -1.13
N GLY A 113 -18.48 -9.86 -2.05
CA GLY A 113 -19.35 -10.27 -3.14
C GLY A 113 -20.27 -11.41 -2.70
N ARG A 114 -21.55 -11.35 -3.09
CA ARG A 114 -22.53 -12.42 -2.95
C ARG A 114 -23.32 -12.53 -4.25
N GLU A 115 -23.54 -13.75 -4.72
CA GLU A 115 -24.46 -14.00 -5.82
C GLU A 115 -25.90 -13.90 -5.31
N VAL A 116 -26.70 -13.07 -5.98
CA VAL A 116 -28.12 -12.86 -5.72
C VAL A 116 -28.80 -12.87 -7.07
N GLU A 117 -29.74 -13.81 -7.28
CA GLU A 117 -30.52 -13.90 -8.53
C GLU A 117 -29.66 -14.00 -9.80
N GLY A 118 -28.51 -14.67 -9.72
CA GLY A 118 -27.57 -14.82 -10.84
C GLY A 118 -26.63 -13.64 -11.08
N ALA A 119 -26.75 -12.56 -10.30
CA ALA A 119 -25.88 -11.38 -10.37
C ALA A 119 -24.93 -11.30 -9.16
N LEU A 120 -23.66 -10.95 -9.42
CA LEU A 120 -22.66 -10.76 -8.37
C LEU A 120 -22.78 -9.35 -7.77
N ARG A 121 -23.26 -9.27 -6.53
CA ARG A 121 -23.47 -8.02 -5.79
C ARG A 121 -22.45 -7.82 -4.68
N PHE A 122 -21.97 -6.59 -4.51
CA PHE A 122 -20.95 -6.21 -3.54
C PHE A 122 -21.52 -5.33 -2.43
N ARG A 123 -21.06 -5.58 -1.20
CA ARG A 123 -21.38 -4.76 -0.02
C ARG A 123 -20.14 -4.56 0.85
N PRO A 124 -20.02 -3.44 1.58
CA PRO A 124 -18.92 -3.26 2.52
C PRO A 124 -18.88 -4.42 3.52
N ALA A 125 -17.70 -5.00 3.74
CA ALA A 125 -17.52 -5.97 4.79
C ALA A 125 -17.80 -5.30 6.14
N ALA A 126 -18.61 -5.93 6.98
CA ALA A 126 -18.72 -5.52 8.38
C ALA A 126 -17.30 -5.45 8.98
N ARG A 127 -16.95 -4.28 9.54
CA ARG A 127 -15.67 -4.08 10.20
C ARG A 127 -15.61 -5.05 11.38
N ARG A 128 -14.81 -6.12 11.24
CA ARG A 128 -14.43 -6.93 12.40
C ARG A 128 -13.60 -6.01 13.30
N THR A 129 -14.18 -5.55 14.39
CA THR A 129 -13.43 -5.05 15.53
C THR A 129 -12.61 -6.25 16.03
N ALA A 130 -11.35 -6.32 15.60
CA ALA A 130 -10.39 -7.20 16.22
C ALA A 130 -10.15 -6.65 17.63
N THR A 131 -10.88 -7.17 18.62
CA THR A 131 -10.53 -7.07 20.03
C THR A 131 -9.26 -7.90 20.24
N ASN A 132 -8.11 -7.40 19.78
CA ASN A 132 -6.83 -7.81 20.29
C ASN A 132 -6.67 -7.18 21.68
N THR A 133 -7.30 -7.79 22.68
CA THR A 133 -6.87 -7.60 24.07
C THR A 133 -5.65 -8.49 24.25
N PRO A 134 -4.43 -7.95 24.37
CA PRO A 134 -3.29 -8.79 24.74
C PRO A 134 -3.53 -9.26 26.18
N THR A 135 -3.72 -10.58 26.34
CA THR A 135 -3.69 -11.24 27.64
C THR A 135 -2.30 -11.02 28.24
N ARG A 136 -2.18 -9.99 29.07
CA ARG A 136 -0.95 -9.65 29.78
C ARG A 136 -0.71 -10.72 30.84
N GLY A 137 0.12 -11.71 30.50
CA GLY A 137 0.68 -12.66 31.44
C GLY A 137 1.36 -11.91 32.59
N LYS A 138 0.96 -12.22 33.82
CA LYS A 138 1.61 -11.75 35.05
C LYS A 138 3.04 -12.28 35.09
N ALA A 139 4.01 -11.38 35.05
CA ALA A 139 5.34 -11.61 35.62
C ALA A 139 5.58 -10.54 36.69
N LYS A 140 5.63 -10.97 37.95
CA LYS A 140 6.13 -10.18 39.09
C LYS A 140 7.66 -10.29 39.12
N GLY A 141 8.36 -9.19 39.39
CA GLY A 141 9.79 -9.22 39.74
C GLY A 141 10.44 -7.84 39.72
N ARG A 142 10.90 -7.38 40.88
CA ARG A 142 11.35 -6.02 41.26
C ARG A 142 12.72 -5.57 40.70
N ALA A 143 12.94 -4.25 40.87
CA ALA A 143 14.21 -3.50 41.03
C ALA A 143 14.96 -3.14 39.72
N LYS A 144 15.55 -1.96 39.52
CA LYS A 144 15.91 -0.81 40.37
C LYS A 144 16.04 0.43 39.47
N ALA A 145 15.84 1.61 40.03
CA ALA A 145 16.05 2.90 39.38
C ALA A 145 17.52 3.11 38.98
N ASN A 146 17.76 3.70 37.81
CA ASN A 146 18.99 4.44 37.52
C ASN A 146 18.71 5.61 36.56
N THR A 147 19.19 6.78 36.96
CA THR A 147 19.05 8.11 36.33
C THR A 147 19.63 8.14 34.90
N PRO A 148 19.09 8.94 33.96
CA PRO A 148 19.59 9.00 32.59
C PRO A 148 20.89 9.80 32.50
N ALA A 149 21.93 9.19 31.92
CA ALA A 149 23.12 9.88 31.44
C ALA A 149 22.84 10.58 30.08
N PRO A 150 23.51 11.70 29.76
CA PRO A 150 23.26 12.47 28.53
C PRO A 150 23.63 11.67 27.26
N PRO A 151 22.97 11.95 26.12
CA PRO A 151 23.14 11.18 24.89
C PRO A 151 24.56 11.36 24.31
N ALA A 152 25.27 10.25 24.15
CA ALA A 152 26.55 10.21 23.46
C ALA A 152 26.38 10.54 21.97
N ALA A 153 27.29 11.35 21.43
CA ALA A 153 27.36 11.71 20.01
C ALA A 153 27.49 10.44 19.11
N PRO A 154 26.91 10.46 17.90
CA PRO A 154 26.96 9.31 16.99
C PRO A 154 28.41 9.01 16.60
N LYS A 155 28.88 7.79 16.86
CA LYS A 155 30.16 7.30 16.33
C LYS A 155 30.02 7.12 14.82
N VAL A 156 30.71 7.96 14.05
CA VAL A 156 30.75 7.90 12.59
C VAL A 156 31.84 6.91 12.17
N ASP A 157 31.47 5.94 11.33
CA ASP A 157 32.39 4.96 10.74
C ASP A 157 33.41 5.67 9.81
N PRO A 158 34.73 5.49 10.02
CA PRO A 158 35.79 6.08 9.19
C PRO A 158 35.77 5.68 7.71
N HIS A 159 35.06 4.61 7.33
CA HIS A 159 34.93 4.14 5.95
C HIS A 159 33.55 4.43 5.35
N SER A 160 32.71 5.17 6.06
CA SER A 160 31.44 5.65 5.51
C SER A 160 31.70 6.74 4.46
N PRO A 161 31.05 6.67 3.28
CA PRO A 161 31.14 7.72 2.25
C PRO A 161 30.62 9.09 2.73
N PHE A 162 29.94 9.13 3.88
CA PHE A 162 29.40 10.35 4.50
C PHE A 162 30.25 10.88 5.66
N ALA A 163 31.43 10.31 5.92
CA ALA A 163 32.29 10.70 7.04
C ALA A 163 32.72 12.19 7.01
N LYS A 164 32.71 12.82 5.83
CA LYS A 164 33.02 14.25 5.64
C LYS A 164 31.88 15.21 6.02
N LEU A 165 30.67 14.72 6.28
CA LEU A 165 29.54 15.59 6.66
C LEU A 165 29.66 16.16 8.08
N LYS A 166 30.51 15.56 8.93
CA LYS A 166 30.78 16.07 10.28
C LYS A 166 31.49 17.44 10.29
N ASP A 167 32.11 17.79 9.17
CA ASP A 167 32.90 19.02 9.02
C ASP A 167 32.07 20.18 8.42
N LEU A 168 30.80 19.93 8.06
CA LEU A 168 29.89 20.99 7.60
C LEU A 168 29.20 21.67 8.77
N VAL A 169 29.70 22.85 9.14
CA VAL A 169 28.93 23.83 9.92
C VAL A 169 28.18 24.71 8.92
N LEU A 170 26.84 24.61 8.92
CA LEU A 170 25.99 25.53 8.17
C LEU A 170 25.94 26.85 8.95
N SER A 171 26.67 27.85 8.47
CA SER A 171 26.57 29.25 8.93
C SER A 171 25.25 29.89 8.54
#